data_AF-A0A7W0A213-F1
#
_entry.id   AF-A0A7W0A213-F1
#
_cell.length_a   1.000
_cell.length_b   1.000
_cell.length_c   1.000
_cell.angle_alpha   90.00
_cell.angle_beta   90.00
_cell.angle_gamma   90.00
#
_symmetry.space_group_name_H-M   'P 1'
#
loop_
_entity.id
_entity.type
_entity.pdbx_description
1 polymer ?
#
loop_
_entity_poly.entity_id
_entity_poly.type
_entity_poly.pdbx_seq_one_letter_code
_entity_poly.pdbx_strand_id
1 'polypeptide(L)'
;MQTIRRTASVPALDQYRALAQDATGDDIISTLNYALTLEHLENTFYATGLSTFVSADIEALGFLPGVFDFIAEIGAHEAAHVETLTSVISDLGGEPVEQGEYDFGDALTDPSVFIATAAALENTGVSAYTGAAQYLIENDDLLTAALTIHGVEARHAAYLNILNGENPFPESFEPVLTPAEVLEIAGPFVVSGEVVVPSASEEDAEDESEDESEDDEGTPD
;
A
#
# COMPACT_ATOMS: atom_id res chain seq x y z
N MET A 1 -24.21 11.35 23.46
CA MET A 1 -23.09 11.94 24.23
C MET A 1 -21.88 11.88 23.31
N GLN A 2 -21.25 13.04 23.07
CA GLN A 2 -20.04 13.32 22.28
C GLN A 2 -19.96 12.84 20.81
N THR A 3 -20.30 13.78 19.92
CA THR A 3 -19.78 13.85 18.55
C THR A 3 -18.27 14.09 18.62
N ILE A 4 -17.45 13.09 18.31
CA ILE A 4 -16.02 13.27 18.11
C ILE A 4 -15.83 13.59 16.62
N ARG A 5 -15.70 14.89 16.29
CA ARG A 5 -15.02 15.29 15.06
C ARG A 5 -13.52 15.24 15.37
N ARG A 6 -12.86 14.15 15.00
CA ARG A 6 -11.40 14.17 14.81
C ARG A 6 -11.18 14.71 13.41
N THR A 7 -10.72 15.95 13.31
CA THR A 7 -10.15 16.47 12.07
C THR A 7 -8.74 15.92 11.98
N ALA A 8 -8.54 14.86 11.20
CA ALA A 8 -7.22 14.55 10.68
C ALA A 8 -6.80 15.75 9.80
N SER A 9 -5.59 16.25 10.01
CA SER A 9 -5.01 17.29 9.16
C SER A 9 -4.65 16.65 7.83
N VAL A 10 -5.00 17.30 6.72
CA VAL A 10 -4.37 17.01 5.43
C VAL A 10 -2.86 17.23 5.62
N PRO A 11 -1.98 16.24 5.35
CA PRO A 11 -0.55 16.47 5.34
C PRO A 11 -0.24 17.62 4.35
N ALA A 12 0.73 18.47 4.66
CA ALA A 12 0.88 19.76 4.00
C ALA A 12 1.00 19.59 2.47
N LEU A 13 0.03 20.11 1.72
CA LEU A 13 -0.06 20.03 0.25
C LEU A 13 1.24 20.43 -0.48
N ASP A 14 2.07 21.25 0.16
CA ASP A 14 3.31 21.75 -0.40
C ASP A 14 4.43 20.67 -0.42
N GLN A 15 4.42 19.74 0.55
CA GLN A 15 5.37 18.62 0.59
C GLN A 15 5.13 17.64 -0.57
N TYR A 16 3.85 17.31 -0.85
CA TYR A 16 3.48 16.47 -1.99
C TYR A 16 3.76 17.12 -3.34
N ARG A 17 3.76 18.46 -3.42
CA ARG A 17 4.03 19.17 -4.68
C ARG A 17 5.50 19.20 -5.04
N ALA A 18 6.40 19.28 -4.06
CA ALA A 18 7.84 19.27 -4.29
C ALA A 18 8.31 17.91 -4.83
N LEU A 19 7.93 16.82 -4.14
CA LEU A 19 8.26 15.44 -4.54
C LEU A 19 7.73 15.05 -5.93
N ALA A 20 6.64 15.67 -6.35
CA ALA A 20 5.95 15.34 -7.58
C ALA A 20 6.40 16.15 -8.81
N GLN A 21 7.05 17.30 -8.60
CA GLN A 21 7.58 18.13 -9.69
C GLN A 21 8.88 17.58 -10.30
N ASP A 22 9.54 16.65 -9.61
CA ASP A 22 10.84 16.11 -10.00
C ASP A 22 10.78 14.68 -10.58
N ALA A 23 9.60 14.07 -10.69
CA ALA A 23 9.46 12.69 -11.16
C ALA A 23 9.84 12.54 -12.66
N THR A 24 10.88 11.75 -12.91
CA THR A 24 11.38 11.37 -14.23
C THR A 24 10.70 10.11 -14.77
N GLY A 25 10.99 9.72 -16.02
CA GLY A 25 10.51 8.47 -16.59
C GLY A 25 10.96 7.21 -15.81
N ASP A 26 12.16 7.25 -15.24
CA ASP A 26 12.67 6.17 -14.38
C ASP A 26 11.92 6.15 -13.02
N ASP A 27 11.46 7.30 -12.54
CA ASP A 27 10.62 7.40 -11.32
C ASP A 27 9.21 6.82 -11.55
N ILE A 28 8.66 6.93 -12.77
CA ILE A 28 7.39 6.29 -13.12
C ILE A 28 7.53 4.77 -13.14
N ILE A 29 8.54 4.25 -13.83
CA ILE A 29 8.76 2.79 -13.90
C ILE A 29 9.04 2.21 -12.52
N SER A 30 9.84 2.88 -11.69
CA SER A 30 10.07 2.44 -10.31
C SER A 30 8.79 2.52 -9.45
N THR A 31 7.94 3.53 -9.64
CA THR A 31 6.63 3.62 -8.97
C THR A 31 5.69 2.47 -9.35
N LEU A 32 5.62 2.13 -10.64
CA LEU A 32 4.81 1.02 -11.10
C LEU A 32 5.35 -0.32 -10.63
N ASN A 33 6.68 -0.49 -10.63
CA ASN A 33 7.32 -1.69 -10.09
C ASN A 33 7.14 -1.81 -8.57
N TYR A 34 7.15 -0.70 -7.84
CA TYR A 34 6.81 -0.68 -6.41
C TYR A 34 5.39 -1.19 -6.16
N ALA A 35 4.41 -0.71 -6.93
CA ALA A 35 3.04 -1.24 -6.86
C ALA A 35 3.04 -2.75 -7.21
N LEU A 36 3.68 -3.15 -8.30
CA LEU A 36 3.75 -4.54 -8.74
C LEU A 36 4.37 -5.48 -7.68
N THR A 37 5.38 -5.02 -6.93
CA THR A 37 5.95 -5.79 -5.81
C THR A 37 4.90 -6.13 -4.75
N LEU A 38 4.03 -5.18 -4.39
CA LEU A 38 2.97 -5.38 -3.40
C LEU A 38 1.85 -6.28 -3.94
N GLU A 39 1.48 -6.08 -5.19
CA GLU A 39 0.43 -6.86 -5.86
C GLU A 39 0.86 -8.33 -6.02
N HIS A 40 2.14 -8.60 -6.28
CA HIS A 40 2.68 -9.96 -6.26
C HIS A 40 2.57 -10.61 -4.87
N LEU A 41 2.82 -9.85 -3.80
CA LEU A 41 2.69 -10.33 -2.42
C LEU A 41 1.23 -10.69 -2.11
N GLU A 42 0.29 -9.79 -2.39
CA GLU A 42 -1.14 -9.98 -2.14
C GLU A 42 -1.75 -11.10 -3.00
N ASN A 43 -1.45 -11.12 -4.30
CA ASN A 43 -1.85 -12.20 -5.19
C ASN A 43 -1.34 -13.56 -4.69
N THR A 44 -0.08 -13.65 -4.25
CA THR A 44 0.46 -14.89 -3.71
C THR A 44 -0.17 -15.27 -2.38
N PHE A 45 -0.46 -14.29 -1.52
CA PHE A 45 -1.14 -14.52 -0.24
C PHE A 45 -2.53 -15.12 -0.46
N TYR A 46 -3.36 -14.52 -1.33
CA TYR A 46 -4.69 -15.03 -1.64
C TYR A 46 -4.66 -16.38 -2.34
N ALA A 47 -3.79 -16.56 -3.35
CA ALA A 47 -3.65 -17.84 -4.03
C ALA A 47 -3.28 -18.96 -3.04
N THR A 48 -2.36 -18.69 -2.10
CA THR A 48 -1.95 -19.66 -1.09
C THR A 48 -3.07 -19.92 -0.08
N GLY A 49 -3.74 -18.88 0.42
CA GLY A 49 -4.88 -19.00 1.33
C GLY A 49 -6.04 -19.79 0.73
N LEU A 50 -6.42 -19.52 -0.51
CA LEU A 50 -7.48 -20.22 -1.23
C LEU A 50 -7.14 -21.68 -1.56
N SER A 51 -5.84 -22.03 -1.60
CA SER A 51 -5.38 -23.41 -1.71
C SER A 51 -5.32 -24.14 -0.35
N THR A 52 -5.22 -23.38 0.74
CA THR A 52 -5.06 -23.88 2.11
C THR A 52 -6.40 -24.12 2.80
N PHE A 53 -7.32 -23.16 2.66
CA PHE A 53 -8.63 -23.18 3.29
C PHE A 53 -9.73 -23.57 2.29
N VAL A 54 -10.81 -24.13 2.81
CA VAL A 54 -12.05 -24.36 2.06
C VAL A 54 -13.19 -23.53 2.64
N SER A 55 -14.27 -23.40 1.87
CA SER A 55 -15.47 -22.64 2.28
C SER A 55 -16.00 -23.05 3.67
N ALA A 56 -15.91 -24.32 4.06
CA ALA A 56 -16.34 -24.79 5.38
C ALA A 56 -15.53 -24.19 6.54
N ASP A 57 -14.24 -23.89 6.33
CA ASP A 57 -13.38 -23.30 7.35
C ASP A 57 -13.79 -21.85 7.65
N ILE A 58 -14.12 -21.09 6.60
CA ILE A 58 -14.62 -19.71 6.71
C ILE A 58 -16.04 -19.67 7.28
N GLU A 59 -16.91 -20.59 6.87
CA GLU A 59 -18.27 -20.70 7.44
C GLU A 59 -18.26 -21.03 8.94
N ALA A 60 -17.26 -21.80 9.41
CA ALA A 60 -17.11 -22.14 10.82
C ALA A 60 -16.83 -20.92 11.71
N LEU A 61 -16.36 -19.81 11.14
CA LEU A 61 -16.21 -18.53 11.85
C LEU A 61 -17.56 -17.83 12.11
N GLY A 62 -18.65 -18.35 11.56
CA GLY A 62 -20.01 -17.82 11.78
C GLY A 62 -20.39 -16.67 10.84
N PHE A 63 -19.66 -16.48 9.75
CA PHE A 63 -20.01 -15.50 8.73
C PHE A 63 -21.23 -15.91 7.89
N LEU A 64 -21.75 -14.96 7.13
CA LEU A 64 -22.82 -15.21 6.17
C LEU A 64 -22.33 -16.13 5.03
N PRO A 65 -23.22 -16.92 4.40
CA PRO A 65 -22.86 -17.68 3.21
C PRO A 65 -22.28 -16.78 2.10
N GLY A 66 -21.29 -17.28 1.37
CA GLY A 66 -20.66 -16.58 0.24
C GLY A 66 -19.39 -15.79 0.57
N VAL A 67 -18.96 -15.70 1.84
CA VAL A 67 -17.69 -15.01 2.18
C VAL A 67 -16.47 -15.63 1.50
N PHE A 68 -16.39 -16.95 1.41
CA PHE A 68 -15.29 -17.61 0.71
C PHE A 68 -15.24 -17.24 -0.78
N ASP A 69 -16.40 -17.09 -1.43
CA ASP A 69 -16.47 -16.68 -2.84
C ASP A 69 -16.02 -15.22 -3.01
N PHE A 70 -16.35 -14.33 -2.06
CA PHE A 70 -15.85 -12.96 -2.09
C PHE A 70 -14.34 -12.88 -1.84
N ILE A 71 -13.78 -13.70 -0.95
CA ILE A 71 -12.32 -13.81 -0.77
C ILE A 71 -11.67 -14.32 -2.07
N ALA A 72 -12.28 -15.28 -2.74
CA ALA A 72 -11.80 -15.77 -4.03
C ALA A 72 -11.85 -14.69 -5.12
N GLU A 73 -12.87 -13.83 -5.10
CA GLU A 73 -12.99 -12.68 -6.00
C GLU A 73 -11.90 -11.63 -5.72
N ILE A 74 -11.56 -11.36 -4.46
CA ILE A 74 -10.42 -10.50 -4.11
C ILE A 74 -9.13 -11.07 -4.71
N GLY A 75 -8.81 -12.34 -4.45
CA GLY A 75 -7.63 -12.97 -5.05
C GLY A 75 -7.61 -12.95 -6.58
N ALA A 76 -8.77 -12.94 -7.24
CA ALA A 76 -8.85 -12.79 -8.70
C ALA A 76 -8.57 -11.35 -9.17
N HIS A 77 -8.94 -10.34 -8.38
CA HIS A 77 -8.58 -8.95 -8.64
C HIS A 77 -7.07 -8.74 -8.51
N GLU A 78 -6.43 -9.27 -7.45
CA GLU A 78 -4.97 -9.15 -7.28
C GLU A 78 -4.19 -9.77 -8.44
N ALA A 79 -4.64 -10.92 -8.95
CA ALA A 79 -4.06 -11.51 -10.15
C ALA A 79 -4.20 -10.61 -11.39
N ALA A 80 -5.33 -9.91 -11.52
CA ALA A 80 -5.58 -8.98 -12.61
C ALA A 80 -4.77 -7.66 -12.47
N HIS A 81 -4.55 -7.18 -11.25
CA HIS A 81 -3.68 -6.03 -10.98
C HIS A 81 -2.23 -6.35 -11.37
N VAL A 82 -1.70 -7.52 -10.98
CA VAL A 82 -0.37 -8.02 -11.41
C VAL A 82 -0.25 -8.07 -12.93
N GLU A 83 -1.22 -8.65 -13.64
CA GLU A 83 -1.21 -8.72 -15.10
C GLU A 83 -1.20 -7.32 -15.73
N THR A 84 -2.04 -6.42 -15.20
CA THR A 84 -2.19 -5.06 -15.70
C THR A 84 -0.89 -4.26 -15.53
N LEU A 85 -0.32 -4.24 -14.32
CA LEU A 85 0.92 -3.52 -14.03
C LEU A 85 2.09 -4.06 -14.85
N THR A 86 2.22 -5.39 -14.93
CA THR A 86 3.23 -6.05 -15.76
C THR A 86 3.14 -5.60 -17.23
N SER A 87 1.93 -5.56 -17.79
CA SER A 87 1.70 -5.08 -19.16
C SER A 87 2.06 -3.61 -19.31
N VAL A 88 1.61 -2.75 -18.39
CA VAL A 88 1.84 -1.30 -18.47
C VAL A 88 3.34 -0.98 -18.36
N ILE A 89 4.07 -1.61 -17.43
CA ILE A 89 5.52 -1.42 -17.29
C ILE A 89 6.23 -1.81 -18.60
N SER A 90 5.87 -2.96 -19.17
CA SER A 90 6.44 -3.44 -20.43
C SER A 90 6.15 -2.50 -21.60
N ASP A 91 4.91 -1.99 -21.70
CA ASP A 91 4.49 -1.08 -22.77
C ASP A 91 5.20 0.29 -22.69
N LEU A 92 5.55 0.73 -21.48
CA LEU A 92 6.38 1.91 -21.24
C LEU A 92 7.88 1.65 -21.49
N GLY A 93 8.28 0.41 -21.79
CA GLY A 93 9.65 0.01 -22.07
C GLY A 93 10.49 -0.26 -20.82
N GLY A 94 9.84 -0.38 -19.65
CA GLY A 94 10.48 -0.84 -18.41
C GLY A 94 10.52 -2.37 -18.32
N GLU A 95 11.33 -2.87 -17.40
CA GLU A 95 11.33 -4.29 -17.02
C GLU A 95 10.40 -4.47 -15.81
N PRO A 96 9.34 -5.30 -15.91
CA PRO A 96 8.51 -5.63 -14.76
C PRO A 96 9.29 -6.42 -13.71
N VAL A 97 9.08 -6.09 -12.44
CA VAL A 97 9.65 -6.82 -11.33
C VAL A 97 9.03 -8.22 -11.26
N GLU A 98 9.90 -9.22 -11.13
CA GLU A 98 9.49 -10.61 -11.01
C GLU A 98 8.87 -10.89 -9.63
N GLN A 99 7.95 -11.85 -9.59
CA GLN A 99 7.34 -12.31 -8.34
C GLN A 99 8.42 -12.80 -7.36
N GLY A 100 8.33 -12.36 -6.10
CA GLY A 100 9.21 -12.83 -5.03
C GLY A 100 8.84 -14.21 -4.47
N GLU A 101 9.63 -14.66 -3.48
CA GLU A 101 9.28 -15.74 -2.58
C GLU A 101 8.75 -15.15 -1.27
N TYR A 102 7.64 -15.69 -0.79
CA TYR A 102 6.94 -15.18 0.39
C TYR A 102 6.75 -16.28 1.46
N ASP A 103 6.84 -15.89 2.72
CA ASP A 103 6.51 -16.73 3.87
C ASP A 103 5.46 -16.04 4.73
N PHE A 104 4.24 -16.58 4.70
CA PHE A 104 3.10 -16.06 5.44
C PHE A 104 2.93 -16.70 6.83
N GLY A 105 3.73 -17.72 7.16
CA GLY A 105 3.76 -18.37 8.47
C GLY A 105 2.38 -18.60 9.09
N ASP A 106 2.18 -18.03 10.28
CA ASP A 106 0.95 -18.19 11.07
C ASP A 106 -0.30 -17.65 10.37
N ALA A 107 -0.16 -16.73 9.40
CA ALA A 107 -1.30 -16.18 8.64
C ALA A 107 -2.06 -17.23 7.82
N LEU A 108 -1.44 -18.38 7.54
CA LEU A 108 -2.06 -19.48 6.80
C LEU A 108 -2.45 -20.67 7.71
N THR A 109 -2.37 -20.52 9.03
CA THR A 109 -2.64 -21.62 9.97
C THR A 109 -4.07 -21.65 10.50
N ASP A 110 -4.71 -20.47 10.59
CA ASP A 110 -6.07 -20.31 11.11
C ASP A 110 -6.85 -19.34 10.21
N PRO A 111 -8.10 -19.68 9.80
CA PRO A 111 -8.87 -18.85 8.89
C PRO A 111 -9.17 -17.44 9.42
N SER A 112 -9.25 -17.26 10.74
CA SER A 112 -9.44 -15.93 11.34
C SER A 112 -8.17 -15.08 11.26
N VAL A 113 -7.00 -15.72 11.44
CA VAL A 113 -5.70 -15.04 11.28
C VAL A 113 -5.47 -14.69 9.80
N PHE A 114 -5.85 -15.57 8.88
CA PHE A 114 -5.84 -15.29 7.44
C PHE A 114 -6.64 -14.03 7.09
N ILE A 115 -7.88 -13.91 7.58
CA ILE A 115 -8.73 -12.74 7.33
C ILE A 115 -8.17 -11.47 8.00
N ALA A 116 -7.55 -11.59 9.18
CA ALA A 116 -6.90 -10.47 9.83
C ALA A 116 -5.66 -9.98 9.05
N THR A 117 -4.84 -10.90 8.55
CA THR A 117 -3.69 -10.58 7.70
C THR A 117 -4.12 -10.01 6.36
N ALA A 118 -5.17 -10.57 5.74
CA ALA A 118 -5.77 -10.01 4.52
C ALA A 118 -6.14 -8.54 4.73
N ALA A 119 -6.89 -8.23 5.80
CA ALA A 119 -7.24 -6.85 6.11
C ALA A 119 -6.00 -5.96 6.29
N ALA A 120 -4.95 -6.44 6.97
CA ALA A 120 -3.74 -5.66 7.18
C ALA A 120 -2.99 -5.35 5.87
N LEU A 121 -2.86 -6.33 4.98
CA LEU A 121 -2.24 -6.15 3.66
C LEU A 121 -3.04 -5.13 2.84
N GLU A 122 -4.35 -5.31 2.74
CA GLU A 122 -5.23 -4.48 1.92
C GLU A 122 -5.29 -3.02 2.39
N ASN A 123 -5.38 -2.77 3.71
CA ASN A 123 -5.29 -1.40 4.23
C ASN A 123 -3.89 -0.78 3.95
N THR A 124 -2.84 -1.62 3.92
CA THR A 124 -1.48 -1.19 3.54
C THR A 124 -1.41 -0.87 2.06
N GLY A 125 -1.98 -1.71 1.18
CA GLY A 125 -2.09 -1.48 -0.27
C GLY A 125 -2.82 -0.17 -0.59
N VAL A 126 -3.97 0.08 0.04
CA VAL A 126 -4.71 1.35 -0.08
C VAL A 126 -3.81 2.56 0.25
N SER A 127 -3.08 2.48 1.36
CA SER A 127 -2.20 3.56 1.82
C SER A 127 -0.98 3.72 0.91
N ALA A 128 -0.45 2.61 0.38
CA ALA A 128 0.66 2.57 -0.57
C ALA A 128 0.29 3.26 -1.89
N TYR A 129 -0.87 2.95 -2.46
CA TYR A 129 -1.38 3.63 -3.65
C TYR A 129 -1.62 5.12 -3.41
N THR A 130 -2.12 5.49 -2.22
CA THR A 130 -2.31 6.90 -1.87
C THR A 130 -0.97 7.64 -1.82
N GLY A 131 0.07 7.03 -1.23
CA GLY A 131 1.42 7.58 -1.20
C GLY A 131 2.10 7.62 -2.56
N ALA A 132 1.90 6.60 -3.39
CA ALA A 132 2.48 6.51 -4.72
C ALA A 132 1.86 7.49 -5.73
N ALA A 133 0.62 7.93 -5.50
CA ALA A 133 -0.09 8.84 -6.41
C ALA A 133 0.68 10.14 -6.70
N GLN A 134 1.49 10.62 -5.75
CA GLN A 134 2.31 11.81 -5.95
C GLN A 134 3.33 11.67 -7.09
N TYR A 135 3.84 10.47 -7.36
CA TYR A 135 4.82 10.24 -8.43
C TYR A 135 4.18 10.15 -9.82
N LEU A 136 2.84 10.16 -9.90
CA LEU A 136 2.09 10.03 -11.14
C LEU A 136 1.34 11.31 -11.55
N ILE A 137 1.45 12.42 -10.80
CA ILE A 137 0.57 13.59 -11.00
C ILE A 137 0.74 14.29 -12.37
N GLU A 138 1.90 14.14 -13.00
CA GLU A 138 2.17 14.69 -14.33
C GLU A 138 1.80 13.70 -15.45
N ASN A 139 1.22 12.54 -15.10
CA ASN A 139 0.82 11.47 -16.01
C ASN A 139 -0.64 11.08 -15.79
N ASP A 140 -1.56 11.93 -16.28
CA ASP A 140 -3.01 11.80 -16.09
C ASP A 140 -3.56 10.39 -16.35
N ASP A 141 -3.09 9.71 -17.41
CA ASP A 141 -3.53 8.37 -17.77
C ASP A 141 -3.10 7.32 -16.74
N LEU A 142 -1.85 7.39 -16.27
CA LEU A 142 -1.32 6.46 -15.25
C LEU A 142 -1.91 6.75 -13.88
N LEU A 143 -2.06 8.01 -13.51
CA LEU A 143 -2.74 8.41 -12.28
C LEU A 143 -4.19 7.91 -12.29
N THR A 144 -4.90 8.07 -13.40
CA THR A 144 -6.28 7.57 -13.55
C THR A 144 -6.32 6.05 -13.40
N ALA A 145 -5.39 5.32 -14.02
CA ALA A 145 -5.30 3.87 -13.87
C ALA A 145 -5.03 3.46 -12.40
N ALA A 146 -4.04 4.07 -11.74
CA ALA A 146 -3.73 3.82 -10.33
C ALA A 146 -4.94 4.08 -9.42
N LEU A 147 -5.70 5.15 -9.68
CA LEU A 147 -6.92 5.46 -8.92
C LEU A 147 -8.02 4.41 -9.10
N THR A 148 -8.05 3.68 -10.23
CA THR A 148 -9.01 2.58 -10.41
C THR A 148 -8.68 1.38 -9.54
N ILE A 149 -7.39 1.03 -9.40
CA ILE A 149 -6.92 -0.05 -8.52
C ILE A 149 -7.13 0.37 -7.05
N HIS A 150 -6.63 1.54 -6.65
CA HIS A 150 -6.81 2.08 -5.30
C HIS A 150 -8.27 2.06 -4.81
N GLY A 151 -9.23 2.39 -5.69
CA GLY A 151 -10.66 2.33 -5.34
C GLY A 151 -11.23 0.92 -5.20
N VAL A 152 -10.59 -0.09 -5.78
CA VAL A 152 -10.91 -1.52 -5.61
C VAL A 152 -10.30 -2.03 -4.30
N GLU A 153 -9.01 -1.78 -4.05
CA GLU A 153 -8.32 -2.06 -2.77
C GLU A 153 -9.14 -1.54 -1.58
N ALA A 154 -9.61 -0.29 -1.65
CA ALA A 154 -10.38 0.31 -0.56
C ALA A 154 -11.70 -0.44 -0.28
N ARG A 155 -12.30 -1.09 -1.28
CA ARG A 155 -13.51 -1.91 -1.10
C ARG A 155 -13.17 -3.26 -0.47
N HIS A 156 -12.06 -3.87 -0.85
CA HIS A 156 -11.56 -5.10 -0.25
C HIS A 156 -11.20 -4.87 1.21
N ALA A 157 -10.39 -3.85 1.51
CA ALA A 157 -10.05 -3.42 2.86
C ALA A 157 -11.30 -3.19 3.73
N ALA A 158 -12.28 -2.43 3.23
CA ALA A 158 -13.53 -2.18 3.94
C ALA A 158 -14.32 -3.48 4.20
N TYR A 159 -14.37 -4.39 3.23
CA TYR A 159 -15.04 -5.69 3.39
C TYR A 159 -14.35 -6.56 4.45
N LEU A 160 -13.02 -6.67 4.42
CA LEU A 160 -12.23 -7.46 5.36
C LEU A 160 -12.26 -6.85 6.77
N ASN A 161 -12.30 -5.53 6.90
CA ASN A 161 -12.52 -4.85 8.17
C ASN A 161 -13.87 -5.28 8.79
N ILE A 162 -14.95 -5.39 8.00
CA ILE A 162 -16.24 -5.90 8.50
C ILE A 162 -16.11 -7.34 9.00
N LEU A 163 -15.39 -8.20 8.28
CA LEU A 163 -15.20 -9.61 8.70
C LEU A 163 -14.41 -9.71 10.00
N ASN A 164 -13.48 -8.79 10.25
CA ASN A 164 -12.75 -8.69 11.52
C ASN A 164 -13.56 -8.02 12.65
N GLY A 165 -14.79 -7.57 12.38
CA GLY A 165 -15.62 -6.85 13.36
C GLY A 165 -15.19 -5.39 13.58
N GLU A 166 -14.35 -4.87 12.69
CA GLU A 166 -13.84 -3.50 12.70
C GLU A 166 -14.74 -2.55 11.89
N ASN A 167 -14.48 -1.25 12.01
CA ASN A 167 -15.20 -0.24 11.24
C ASN A 167 -14.73 -0.24 9.77
N PRO A 168 -15.62 -0.47 8.77
CA PRO A 168 -15.25 -0.41 7.34
C PRO A 168 -14.82 0.98 6.86
N PHE A 169 -15.08 2.03 7.64
CA PHE A 169 -14.75 3.42 7.30
C PHE A 169 -13.98 4.04 8.49
N PRO A 170 -12.75 3.57 8.76
CA PRO A 170 -12.05 3.88 10.00
C PRO A 170 -11.71 5.36 10.13
N GLU A 171 -11.36 6.00 9.02
CA GLU A 171 -10.94 7.40 8.96
C GLU A 171 -11.71 8.19 7.89
N SER A 172 -11.59 9.53 7.93
CA SER A 172 -12.22 10.41 6.93
C SER A 172 -11.36 10.64 5.69
N PHE A 173 -10.09 10.26 5.75
CA PHE A 173 -9.10 10.32 4.69
C PHE A 173 -8.24 9.07 4.78
N GLU A 174 -7.82 8.54 3.63
CA GLU A 174 -6.88 7.41 3.63
C GLU A 174 -5.54 7.83 4.23
N PRO A 175 -4.92 7.01 5.09
CA PRO A 175 -3.55 7.21 5.51
C PRO A 175 -2.62 7.22 4.29
N VAL A 176 -1.60 8.07 4.35
CA VAL A 176 -0.55 8.11 3.33
C VAL A 176 0.69 7.47 3.94
N LEU A 177 1.11 6.33 3.38
CA LEU A 177 2.35 5.69 3.80
C LEU A 177 3.45 5.93 2.77
N THR A 178 4.65 6.19 3.27
CA THR A 178 5.88 6.17 2.48
C THR A 178 6.25 4.73 2.10
N PRO A 179 7.05 4.53 1.03
CA PRO A 179 7.55 3.20 0.67
C PRO A 179 8.28 2.50 1.83
N ALA A 180 8.98 3.25 2.68
CA ALA A 180 9.66 2.70 3.86
C ALA A 180 8.69 2.17 4.91
N GLU A 181 7.60 2.91 5.22
CA GLU A 181 6.56 2.46 6.16
C GLU A 181 5.79 1.26 5.61
N VAL A 182 5.51 1.24 4.30
CA VAL A 182 4.90 0.08 3.64
C VAL A 182 5.81 -1.14 3.75
N LEU A 183 7.12 -0.98 3.52
CA LEU A 183 8.09 -2.06 3.66
C LEU A 183 8.24 -2.55 5.11
N GLU A 184 8.07 -1.68 6.11
CA GLU A 184 8.06 -2.09 7.51
C GLU A 184 6.89 -3.07 7.80
N ILE A 185 5.74 -2.86 7.14
CA ILE A 185 4.55 -3.69 7.32
C ILE A 185 4.60 -4.97 6.46
N ALA A 186 4.93 -4.83 5.18
CA ALA A 186 4.88 -5.93 4.20
C ALA A 186 6.17 -6.76 4.16
N GLY A 187 7.32 -6.13 4.45
CA GLY A 187 8.65 -6.74 4.38
C GLY A 187 8.82 -8.04 5.19
N PRO A 188 8.22 -8.21 6.38
CA PRO A 188 8.30 -9.47 7.12
C PRO A 188 7.80 -10.71 6.36
N PHE A 189 6.97 -10.55 5.33
CA PHE A 189 6.48 -11.66 4.50
C PHE A 189 7.40 -11.96 3.30
N VAL A 190 8.33 -11.08 2.95
CA VAL A 190 9.20 -11.23 1.78
C VAL A 190 10.48 -11.97 2.16
N VAL A 191 10.67 -13.17 1.62
CA VAL A 191 11.87 -14.01 1.86
C VAL A 191 12.97 -13.68 0.86
N SER A 192 12.60 -13.57 -0.42
CA SER A 192 13.50 -13.23 -1.50
C SER A 192 12.74 -12.57 -2.65
N GLY A 193 13.45 -11.85 -3.52
CA GLY A 193 12.85 -11.05 -4.58
C GLY A 193 13.38 -9.62 -4.58
N GLU A 194 13.12 -8.90 -5.65
CA GLU A 194 13.45 -7.48 -5.75
C GLU A 194 12.32 -6.66 -5.13
N VAL A 195 12.66 -5.83 -4.14
CA VAL A 195 11.76 -4.82 -3.58
C VAL A 195 12.15 -3.48 -4.18
N VAL A 196 11.29 -2.95 -5.05
CA VAL A 196 11.51 -1.66 -5.68
C VAL A 196 10.94 -0.57 -4.79
N VAL A 197 11.76 0.43 -4.44
CA VAL A 197 11.31 1.64 -3.74
C VAL A 197 11.40 2.82 -4.70
N PRO A 198 10.33 3.62 -4.87
CA PRO A 198 10.38 4.84 -5.67
C PRO A 198 11.37 5.81 -5.01
N SER A 199 12.31 6.36 -5.78
CA SER A 199 13.19 7.42 -5.27
C SER A 199 12.39 8.73 -5.15
N ALA A 200 12.28 9.26 -3.94
CA ALA A 200 12.24 10.70 -3.77
C ALA A 200 13.68 11.21 -3.98
N SER A 201 13.86 12.33 -4.69
CA SER A 201 15.17 12.99 -4.78
C SER A 201 15.75 13.17 -3.38
N GLU A 202 17.00 12.73 -3.17
CA GLU A 202 17.68 12.77 -1.86
C GLU A 202 17.97 14.20 -1.35
N GLU A 203 17.50 15.25 -2.02
CA GLU A 203 17.88 16.64 -1.74
C GLU A 203 17.22 17.25 -0.49
N ASP A 204 16.15 16.66 0.06
CA ASP A 204 15.42 17.25 1.21
C ASP A 204 15.84 16.69 2.59
N ALA A 205 16.79 15.76 2.66
CA ALA A 205 17.15 15.10 3.92
C ALA A 205 18.27 15.80 4.74
N GLU A 206 18.89 16.87 4.23
CA GLU A 206 20.07 17.49 4.88
C GLU A 206 19.83 18.84 5.59
N ASP A 207 18.63 19.44 5.59
CA ASP A 207 18.46 20.84 6.09
C ASP A 207 17.84 20.98 7.50
N GLU A 208 17.83 19.94 8.33
CA GLU A 208 17.32 20.05 9.73
C GLU A 208 18.40 19.95 10.82
N SER A 209 19.67 20.15 10.50
CA SER A 209 20.71 20.19 11.54
C SER A 209 21.78 21.26 11.32
N GLU A 210 21.43 22.55 11.37
CA GLU A 210 22.40 23.61 11.66
C GLU A 210 21.72 24.96 11.95
N ASP A 211 21.00 25.10 13.07
CA ASP A 211 20.86 26.42 13.72
C ASP A 211 20.56 26.32 15.21
N GLU A 212 21.54 25.91 16.01
CA GLU A 212 21.62 26.31 17.42
C GLU A 212 23.09 26.51 17.85
N SER A 213 23.58 27.74 17.71
CA SER A 213 24.44 28.33 18.74
C SER A 213 24.34 29.85 18.71
N GLU A 214 23.65 30.36 19.71
CA GLU A 214 23.45 31.76 20.05
C GLU A 214 24.79 32.51 20.19
N ASP A 215 24.86 33.67 19.54
CA ASP A 215 25.94 34.65 19.69
C ASP A 215 25.98 35.20 21.14
N ASP A 216 27.08 34.92 21.84
CA ASP A 216 27.41 35.49 23.15
C ASP A 216 27.67 37.01 23.03
N GLU A 217 26.87 37.77 23.77
CA GLU A 217 26.81 39.23 23.80
C GLU A 217 28.14 39.89 24.21
N GLY A 218 28.89 40.39 23.22
CA GLY A 218 29.95 41.37 23.43
C GLY A 218 29.38 42.77 23.65
N THR A 219 29.18 43.18 24.91
CA THR A 219 28.80 44.56 25.26
C THR A 219 29.93 45.55 24.94
N PRO A 220 29.68 46.71 24.30
CA PRO A 220 30.68 47.75 24.11
C PRO A 220 30.63 48.90 25.15
N ASP A 221 31.84 49.34 25.50
CA ASP A 221 32.35 50.54 26.22
C ASP A 221 32.18 50.63 27.76
#